data_AF-A0A8B6G2T8-F1
#
_entry.id   AF-A0A8B6G2T8-F1
#
_cell.length_a   1.000
_cell.length_b   1.000
_cell.length_c   1.000
_cell.angle_alpha   90.00
_cell.angle_beta   90.00
_cell.angle_gamma   90.00
#
_symmetry.space_group_name_H-M   'P 1'
#
loop_
_entity.id
_entity.type
_entity.pdbx_description
1 polymer ?
#
loop_
_entity_poly.entity_id
_entity_poly.type
_entity_poly.pdbx_seq_one_letter_code
_entity_poly.pdbx_strand_id
1 'polypeptide(L)'
;MMNKKISLHKYMDIRDLFYFHQKNSQTYIHTLPIIHVTDKVRLILITQILRNFQSFENATGFETIVGPGDVLYIPIYWWHQVESIPNEGHTISVTFWYKGRPTPEKVTYPLNAHQKVAMMRNIEKMIAQALNNPDELPVVIPDVDLVASARHKWNIDYLHDNIGDGKFMTFFSSSKKFKFYDDKKCPNVKSFKKPMEQEELTFDEFVQKINKGKSKGQRCYLQQALNETVGENIVSDLEGFNWNWVTAQQEKNSFGPLRDLMLLIGQEGNITPVHYDEQENFFAQVYGYKRFILFPPEEFPNLYPHPTYHPCDRQSQVDFDNPDFEKFPKFRNATGFETIVGPGDVLYIPILWWHQVESIPNEGHTISVTFWYKGRPPPEKPTYPLNAQIKVAIMRNIEKTIAEALNNPDEVRYPLR
;
A
#
# COMPACT_ATOMS: atom_id res chain seq x y z
N MET A 1 -53.93 -28.97 7.19
CA MET A 1 -54.03 -27.54 6.80
C MET A 1 -52.89 -27.23 5.84
N MET A 2 -53.24 -26.60 4.71
CA MET A 2 -52.46 -25.99 3.60
C MET A 2 -50.91 -26.03 3.65
N ASN A 3 -50.21 -26.61 2.65
CA ASN A 3 -49.80 -26.06 1.32
C ASN A 3 -48.73 -24.95 1.45
N LYS A 4 -47.51 -25.01 0.84
CA LYS A 4 -47.13 -25.43 -0.52
C LYS A 4 -45.64 -25.83 -0.61
N LYS A 5 -45.35 -26.92 -1.32
CA LYS A 5 -44.13 -27.14 -2.12
C LYS A 5 -44.08 -26.12 -3.26
N ILE A 6 -42.91 -25.63 -3.62
CA ILE A 6 -42.61 -25.22 -5.00
C ILE A 6 -41.37 -25.97 -5.46
N SER A 7 -41.62 -26.96 -6.32
CA SER A 7 -40.66 -27.56 -7.23
C SER A 7 -40.56 -26.65 -8.46
N LEU A 8 -39.34 -26.39 -8.91
CA LEU A 8 -39.07 -25.87 -10.25
C LEU A 8 -38.15 -26.88 -10.95
N HIS A 9 -38.76 -27.92 -11.52
CA HIS A 9 -38.27 -28.56 -12.74
C HIS A 9 -39.32 -28.28 -13.81
N LYS A 10 -39.03 -27.32 -14.69
CA LYS A 10 -39.57 -27.25 -16.03
C LYS A 10 -38.69 -26.32 -16.87
N TYR A 11 -37.95 -26.95 -17.78
CA TYR A 11 -37.40 -26.44 -19.03
C TYR A 11 -37.61 -24.94 -19.26
N MET A 12 -36.54 -24.16 -19.11
CA MET A 12 -36.38 -22.94 -19.91
C MET A 12 -35.67 -23.36 -21.20
N ASP A 13 -36.33 -23.08 -22.32
CA ASP A 13 -35.90 -23.37 -23.67
C ASP A 13 -34.57 -22.66 -23.96
N ILE A 14 -33.60 -23.38 -24.53
CA ILE A 14 -32.24 -22.89 -24.86
C ILE A 14 -32.26 -21.74 -25.87
N ARG A 15 -33.43 -21.42 -26.44
CA ARG A 15 -33.65 -20.29 -27.36
C ARG A 15 -33.79 -18.93 -26.68
N ASP A 16 -33.85 -18.88 -25.35
CA ASP A 16 -33.85 -17.61 -24.58
C ASP A 16 -32.44 -17.14 -24.16
N LEU A 17 -31.38 -17.80 -24.65
CA LEU A 17 -29.98 -17.49 -24.31
C LEU A 17 -29.26 -16.55 -25.31
N PHE A 18 -29.94 -16.07 -26.37
CA PHE A 18 -29.34 -15.16 -27.34
C PHE A 18 -30.31 -14.08 -27.82
N TYR A 19 -30.03 -12.82 -27.47
CA TYR A 19 -30.68 -11.65 -28.07
C TYR A 19 -29.73 -11.04 -29.12
N PHE A 20 -30.15 -11.01 -30.38
CA PHE A 20 -29.41 -10.37 -31.47
C PHE A 20 -29.83 -8.91 -31.59
N HIS A 21 -28.86 -7.99 -31.65
CA HIS A 21 -29.11 -6.61 -32.06
C HIS A 21 -28.12 -6.20 -33.15
N GLN A 22 -28.65 -5.74 -34.29
CA GLN A 22 -27.88 -5.26 -35.42
C GLN A 22 -28.08 -3.75 -35.52
N LYS A 23 -26.98 -2.98 -35.46
CA LYS A 23 -26.97 -1.56 -35.83
C LYS A 23 -25.63 -1.24 -36.48
N ASN A 24 -25.67 -0.64 -37.67
CA ASN A 24 -24.52 -0.27 -38.51
C ASN A 24 -23.67 -1.45 -39.03
N SER A 25 -24.32 -2.50 -39.54
CA SER A 25 -23.67 -3.59 -40.31
C SER A 25 -22.58 -4.39 -39.59
N GLN A 26 -22.58 -4.42 -38.25
CA GLN A 26 -21.77 -5.34 -37.45
C GLN A 26 -22.67 -6.23 -36.59
N THR A 27 -22.33 -7.51 -36.52
CA THR A 27 -22.97 -8.52 -35.68
C THR A 27 -22.16 -8.67 -34.39
N TYR A 28 -22.80 -8.46 -33.23
CA TYR A 28 -22.15 -8.61 -31.93
C TYR A 28 -22.60 -9.91 -31.24
N ILE A 29 -21.64 -10.70 -30.73
CA ILE A 29 -21.85 -11.96 -29.98
C ILE A 29 -21.74 -11.66 -28.48
N HIS A 30 -22.63 -12.21 -27.64
CA HIS A 30 -22.64 -11.97 -26.19
C HIS A 30 -22.33 -13.24 -25.35
N THR A 31 -21.46 -13.02 -24.35
CA THR A 31 -21.16 -13.75 -23.08
C THR A 31 -20.05 -14.82 -23.01
N LEU A 32 -19.40 -14.92 -21.82
CA LEU A 32 -19.10 -16.11 -20.97
C LEU A 32 -17.74 -15.98 -20.22
N PRO A 33 -17.61 -16.33 -18.91
CA PRO A 33 -16.89 -17.51 -18.39
C PRO A 33 -17.83 -18.68 -18.11
N ILE A 34 -17.37 -19.91 -18.33
CA ILE A 34 -17.99 -21.15 -17.83
C ILE A 34 -16.96 -21.83 -16.93
N ILE A 35 -17.23 -22.06 -15.64
CA ILE A 35 -16.39 -22.98 -14.86
C ILE A 35 -16.96 -24.38 -15.11
N HIS A 36 -16.17 -25.26 -15.73
CA HIS A 36 -16.52 -26.68 -15.78
C HIS A 36 -15.83 -27.35 -14.59
N VAL A 37 -16.59 -27.56 -13.52
CA VAL A 37 -16.13 -28.31 -12.35
C VAL A 37 -16.35 -29.81 -12.64
N THR A 38 -15.53 -30.72 -12.11
CA THR A 38 -15.78 -32.18 -12.22
C THR A 38 -16.13 -32.85 -10.89
N ASP A 39 -16.09 -32.14 -9.74
CA ASP A 39 -16.69 -32.55 -8.45
C ASP A 39 -16.78 -31.39 -7.43
N LYS A 40 -17.64 -31.53 -6.41
CA LYS A 40 -18.17 -30.48 -5.50
C LYS A 40 -17.14 -29.49 -4.91
N VAL A 41 -17.40 -28.19 -5.04
CA VAL A 41 -16.61 -27.06 -4.50
C VAL A 41 -17.49 -26.18 -3.63
N ARG A 42 -17.06 -25.83 -2.42
CA ARG A 42 -17.79 -24.86 -1.57
C ARG A 42 -17.30 -23.45 -1.89
N LEU A 43 -18.25 -22.55 -2.16
CA LEU A 43 -17.97 -21.17 -2.55
C LEU A 43 -18.77 -20.22 -1.66
N ILE A 44 -18.05 -19.30 -1.00
CA ILE A 44 -18.58 -18.28 -0.11
C ILE A 44 -18.48 -16.94 -0.81
N LEU A 45 -19.61 -16.33 -1.15
CA LEU A 45 -19.76 -15.02 -1.80
C LEU A 45 -20.17 -13.98 -0.74
N ILE A 46 -19.31 -13.02 -0.43
CA ILE A 46 -19.59 -12.03 0.62
C ILE A 46 -20.22 -10.78 -0.02
N THR A 47 -21.45 -10.46 0.37
CA THR A 47 -22.14 -9.24 -0.08
C THR A 47 -21.90 -8.08 0.88
N GLN A 48 -21.35 -6.99 0.35
CA GLN A 48 -21.36 -5.64 0.94
C GLN A 48 -20.57 -5.44 2.24
N ILE A 49 -19.42 -4.76 2.14
CA ILE A 49 -18.83 -4.00 3.25
C ILE A 49 -19.00 -2.52 2.92
N LEU A 50 -20.14 -1.96 3.32
CA LEU A 50 -20.33 -0.50 3.36
C LEU A 50 -21.14 -0.14 4.59
N ARG A 51 -20.41 0.02 5.70
CA ARG A 51 -20.60 1.00 6.77
C ARG A 51 -19.74 0.52 7.94
N ASN A 52 -18.72 1.29 8.30
CA ASN A 52 -18.27 1.49 9.68
C ASN A 52 -18.35 0.27 10.64
N PHE A 53 -17.17 -0.20 11.08
CA PHE A 53 -16.92 -1.00 12.30
C PHE A 53 -17.15 -2.52 12.29
N GLN A 54 -16.29 -3.17 13.09
CA GLN A 54 -16.48 -4.40 13.89
C GLN A 54 -16.84 -5.70 13.17
N SER A 55 -15.82 -6.59 13.14
CA SER A 55 -15.86 -8.06 12.95
C SER A 55 -16.60 -8.59 11.70
N PHE A 56 -16.03 -9.65 11.12
CA PHE A 56 -16.70 -10.48 10.09
C PHE A 56 -18.00 -11.14 10.58
N GLU A 57 -18.37 -10.98 11.86
CA GLU A 57 -19.49 -11.64 12.52
C GLU A 57 -20.86 -11.25 11.93
N ASN A 58 -20.97 -10.12 11.22
CA ASN A 58 -22.22 -9.65 10.61
C ASN A 58 -22.20 -9.61 9.08
N ALA A 59 -21.16 -10.16 8.44
CA ALA A 59 -21.10 -10.22 6.98
C ALA A 59 -22.16 -11.19 6.46
N THR A 60 -23.18 -10.68 5.77
CA THR A 60 -24.12 -11.55 5.04
C THR A 60 -23.46 -11.99 3.74
N GLY A 61 -23.30 -13.30 3.59
CA GLY A 61 -22.80 -13.92 2.37
C GLY A 61 -23.73 -15.01 1.87
N PHE A 62 -23.55 -15.39 0.62
CA PHE A 62 -24.17 -16.57 0.02
C PHE A 62 -23.14 -17.69 0.03
N GLU A 63 -23.55 -18.83 0.57
CA GLU A 63 -22.74 -20.03 0.55
C GLU A 63 -23.41 -21.07 -0.33
N THR A 64 -22.64 -21.67 -1.24
CA THR A 64 -23.13 -22.76 -2.09
C THR A 64 -22.05 -23.81 -2.30
N ILE A 65 -22.47 -25.03 -2.63
CA ILE A 65 -21.58 -26.09 -3.09
C ILE A 65 -21.88 -26.32 -4.58
N VAL A 66 -20.88 -26.24 -5.45
CA VAL A 66 -20.98 -26.43 -6.91
C VAL A 66 -20.33 -27.74 -7.33
N GLY A 67 -21.11 -28.67 -7.87
CA GLY A 67 -20.70 -30.00 -8.30
C GLY A 67 -20.09 -30.09 -9.71
N PRO A 68 -19.83 -31.32 -10.19
CA PRO A 68 -19.43 -31.55 -11.57
C PRO A 68 -20.44 -30.93 -12.55
N GLY A 69 -19.98 -30.11 -13.49
CA GLY A 69 -20.79 -29.45 -14.51
C GLY A 69 -21.49 -28.17 -14.07
N ASP A 70 -21.40 -27.80 -12.78
CA ASP A 70 -21.98 -26.56 -12.27
C ASP A 70 -21.10 -25.35 -12.61
N VAL A 71 -21.76 -24.24 -12.95
CA VAL A 71 -21.12 -22.96 -13.27
C VAL A 71 -21.55 -21.93 -12.23
N LEU A 72 -20.57 -21.29 -11.58
CA LEU A 72 -20.84 -20.17 -10.68
C LEU A 72 -20.46 -18.84 -11.33
N TYR A 73 -21.40 -17.91 -11.35
CA TYR A 73 -21.15 -16.51 -11.72
C TYR A 73 -20.79 -15.69 -10.49
N ILE A 74 -19.58 -15.11 -10.49
CA ILE A 74 -19.13 -14.15 -9.47
C ILE A 74 -19.22 -12.75 -10.09
N PRO A 75 -20.10 -11.86 -9.59
CA PRO A 75 -20.20 -10.51 -10.14
C PRO A 75 -18.92 -9.71 -9.91
N ILE A 76 -18.64 -8.77 -10.81
CA ILE A 76 -17.48 -7.89 -10.69
C ILE A 76 -17.52 -7.13 -9.36
N TYR A 77 -16.36 -7.08 -8.67
CA TYR A 77 -16.17 -6.47 -7.35
C TYR A 77 -16.83 -7.18 -6.16
N TRP A 78 -17.22 -8.45 -6.30
CA TRP A 78 -17.64 -9.29 -5.17
C TRP A 78 -16.45 -10.03 -4.54
N TRP A 79 -16.34 -9.91 -3.22
CA TRP A 79 -15.40 -10.70 -2.44
C TRP A 79 -15.87 -12.15 -2.39
N HIS A 80 -14.94 -13.08 -2.59
CA HIS A 80 -15.26 -14.50 -2.59
C HIS A 80 -14.11 -15.34 -2.04
N GLN A 81 -14.46 -16.46 -1.44
CA GLN A 81 -13.54 -17.50 -0.96
C GLN A 81 -13.97 -18.83 -1.57
N VAL A 82 -13.00 -19.61 -2.03
CA VAL A 82 -13.21 -20.93 -2.63
C VAL A 82 -12.47 -21.95 -1.79
N GLU A 83 -13.19 -22.97 -1.33
CA GLU A 83 -12.61 -24.06 -0.54
C GLU A 83 -12.91 -25.42 -1.20
N SER A 84 -11.88 -26.25 -1.30
CA SER A 84 -12.05 -27.66 -1.64
C SER A 84 -12.64 -28.40 -0.44
N ILE A 85 -13.62 -29.28 -0.69
CA ILE A 85 -14.24 -30.06 0.37
C ILE A 85 -13.28 -31.18 0.82
N PRO A 86 -12.97 -31.30 2.13
CA PRO A 86 -12.07 -32.34 2.62
C PRO A 86 -12.57 -33.75 2.33
N ASN A 87 -11.64 -34.68 2.01
CA ASN A 87 -11.87 -36.12 1.81
C ASN A 87 -12.69 -36.55 0.58
N GLU A 88 -12.99 -35.65 -0.36
CA GLU A 88 -13.70 -35.99 -1.61
C GLU A 88 -12.79 -36.13 -2.86
N GLY A 89 -11.46 -36.23 -2.66
CA GLY A 89 -10.49 -36.43 -3.74
C GLY A 89 -9.92 -35.13 -4.32
N HIS A 90 -9.45 -35.16 -5.57
CA HIS A 90 -8.83 -34.00 -6.22
C HIS A 90 -9.86 -33.11 -6.90
N THR A 91 -9.83 -31.81 -6.61
CA THR A 91 -10.69 -30.81 -7.24
C THR A 91 -9.96 -30.12 -8.39
N ILE A 92 -10.58 -30.06 -9.57
CA ILE A 92 -10.09 -29.29 -10.71
C ILE A 92 -11.19 -28.30 -11.10
N SER A 93 -10.82 -27.02 -11.22
CA SER A 93 -11.71 -25.95 -11.70
C SER A 93 -10.99 -25.12 -12.76
N VAL A 94 -11.76 -24.59 -13.72
CA VAL A 94 -11.23 -23.74 -14.79
C VAL A 94 -11.91 -22.38 -14.67
N THR A 95 -11.11 -21.33 -14.43
CA THR A 95 -11.61 -19.96 -14.26
C THR A 95 -11.26 -19.12 -15.48
N PHE A 96 -12.22 -18.37 -16.00
CA PHE A 96 -11.99 -17.43 -17.09
C PHE A 96 -12.26 -15.99 -16.62
N TRP A 97 -11.38 -15.06 -16.99
CA TRP A 97 -11.45 -13.65 -16.60
C TRP A 97 -11.69 -12.75 -17.84
N TYR A 98 -12.57 -11.76 -17.74
CA TYR A 98 -12.91 -10.85 -18.84
C TYR A 98 -12.96 -9.38 -18.38
N LYS A 99 -12.62 -8.45 -19.28
CA LYS A 99 -12.66 -7.00 -19.02
C LYS A 99 -14.10 -6.49 -18.82
N GLY A 100 -14.31 -5.66 -17.79
CA GLY A 100 -15.59 -5.01 -17.52
C GLY A 100 -15.98 -3.93 -18.53
N ARG A 101 -17.26 -3.54 -18.57
CA ARG A 101 -17.77 -2.49 -19.49
C ARG A 101 -17.19 -1.11 -19.15
N PRO A 102 -16.97 -0.23 -20.14
CA PRO A 102 -16.71 1.18 -19.90
C PRO A 102 -17.92 1.89 -19.27
N THR A 103 -17.65 2.95 -18.51
CA THR A 103 -18.64 3.76 -17.79
C THR A 103 -19.70 4.34 -18.76
N PRO A 104 -21.02 4.28 -18.45
CA PRO A 104 -22.07 4.77 -19.36
C PRO A 104 -22.07 6.30 -19.52
N GLU A 105 -22.39 6.80 -20.72
CA GLU A 105 -22.42 8.24 -21.04
C GLU A 105 -23.57 9.04 -20.38
N LYS A 106 -24.64 8.39 -19.90
CA LYS A 106 -25.76 9.05 -19.19
C LYS A 106 -26.25 8.24 -17.99
N VAL A 107 -26.49 8.93 -16.88
CA VAL A 107 -26.92 8.37 -15.58
C VAL A 107 -28.37 8.76 -15.29
N THR A 108 -29.22 7.80 -14.92
CA THR A 108 -30.63 8.01 -14.55
C THR A 108 -30.92 7.59 -13.10
N TYR A 109 -31.78 8.34 -12.41
CA TYR A 109 -32.12 8.18 -11.00
C TYR A 109 -33.43 7.40 -10.77
N PRO A 110 -33.59 6.68 -9.63
CA PRO A 110 -32.62 6.52 -8.54
C PRO A 110 -31.52 5.49 -8.84
N LEU A 111 -30.31 5.76 -8.34
CA LEU A 111 -29.11 4.95 -8.61
C LEU A 111 -29.17 3.56 -7.97
N ASN A 112 -28.69 2.54 -8.69
CA ASN A 112 -28.53 1.20 -8.13
C ASN A 112 -27.26 1.07 -7.28
N ALA A 113 -27.18 0.05 -6.41
CA ALA A 113 -26.07 -0.11 -5.45
C ALA A 113 -24.69 -0.23 -6.15
N HIS A 114 -24.66 -0.86 -7.32
CA HIS A 114 -23.49 -0.99 -8.19
C HIS A 114 -22.99 0.37 -8.71
N GLN A 115 -23.91 1.21 -9.19
CA GLN A 115 -23.63 2.59 -9.60
C GLN A 115 -23.20 3.44 -8.41
N LYS A 116 -23.70 3.21 -7.19
CA LYS A 116 -23.28 3.96 -5.99
C LYS A 116 -21.83 3.68 -5.58
N VAL A 117 -21.32 2.45 -5.75
CA VAL A 117 -19.91 2.09 -5.45
C VAL A 117 -18.96 2.59 -6.53
N ALA A 118 -19.34 2.44 -7.80
CA ALA A 118 -18.60 3.01 -8.92
C ALA A 118 -18.65 4.55 -8.90
N MET A 119 -19.79 5.16 -8.51
CA MET A 119 -19.86 6.58 -8.18
C MET A 119 -18.96 6.87 -7.00
N MET A 120 -18.92 6.12 -5.89
CA MET A 120 -18.04 6.50 -4.76
C MET A 120 -16.54 6.52 -5.11
N ARG A 121 -16.01 5.53 -5.85
CA ARG A 121 -14.60 5.55 -6.30
C ARG A 121 -14.32 6.57 -7.40
N ASN A 122 -15.27 6.79 -8.31
CA ASN A 122 -15.15 7.87 -9.29
C ASN A 122 -15.45 9.24 -8.67
N ILE A 123 -16.22 9.33 -7.59
CA ILE A 123 -16.49 10.52 -6.78
C ILE A 123 -15.25 10.80 -5.95
N GLU A 124 -14.47 9.84 -5.46
CA GLU A 124 -13.16 10.12 -4.85
C GLU A 124 -12.19 10.72 -5.88
N LYS A 125 -12.09 10.10 -7.08
CA LYS A 125 -11.30 10.65 -8.20
C LYS A 125 -11.84 11.97 -8.75
N MET A 126 -13.16 12.17 -8.76
CA MET A 126 -13.81 13.37 -9.28
C MET A 126 -14.01 14.44 -8.21
N ILE A 127 -14.02 14.14 -6.92
CA ILE A 127 -13.92 15.10 -5.79
C ILE A 127 -12.50 15.62 -5.71
N ALA A 128 -11.49 14.77 -5.92
CA ALA A 128 -10.10 15.19 -6.11
C ALA A 128 -9.90 16.08 -7.35
N GLN A 129 -10.79 15.99 -8.35
CA GLN A 129 -10.77 16.82 -9.56
C GLN A 129 -11.79 17.98 -9.55
N ALA A 130 -12.83 17.97 -8.70
CA ALA A 130 -13.94 18.94 -8.68
C ALA A 130 -14.00 19.82 -7.41
N LEU A 131 -13.26 19.50 -6.35
CA LEU A 131 -13.03 20.42 -5.23
C LEU A 131 -11.73 21.20 -5.47
N ASN A 132 -11.83 22.52 -5.47
CA ASN A 132 -10.75 23.50 -5.58
C ASN A 132 -9.73 23.48 -4.41
N ASN A 133 -9.34 22.31 -3.88
CA ASN A 133 -8.33 22.20 -2.82
C ASN A 133 -7.57 20.86 -2.88
N PRO A 134 -6.52 20.76 -3.71
CA PRO A 134 -5.82 19.50 -4.05
C PRO A 134 -4.78 19.03 -3.02
N ASP A 135 -4.81 19.51 -1.79
CA ASP A 135 -3.71 19.29 -0.86
C ASP A 135 -3.81 17.93 -0.14
N GLU A 136 -3.02 16.97 -0.65
CA GLU A 136 -2.29 15.96 0.15
C GLU A 136 -3.07 14.70 0.58
N LEU A 137 -3.75 14.00 -0.33
CA LEU A 137 -4.23 12.61 -0.10
C LEU A 137 -3.33 11.58 -0.82
N PRO A 138 -3.10 10.39 -0.23
CA PRO A 138 -2.35 9.34 -0.89
C PRO A 138 -3.12 8.75 -2.05
N VAL A 139 -2.42 8.46 -3.15
CA VAL A 139 -3.02 7.89 -4.35
C VAL A 139 -2.05 6.92 -5.02
N VAL A 140 -2.59 5.76 -5.43
CA VAL A 140 -1.89 4.85 -6.34
C VAL A 140 -2.13 5.29 -7.77
N ILE A 141 -1.03 5.53 -8.48
CA ILE A 141 -0.99 6.00 -9.86
C ILE A 141 -0.42 4.86 -10.71
N PRO A 142 -1.28 4.06 -11.36
CA PRO A 142 -0.83 2.99 -12.23
C PRO A 142 -0.32 3.55 -13.56
N ASP A 143 0.55 2.78 -14.22
CA ASP A 143 0.90 2.95 -15.64
C ASP A 143 1.45 4.32 -16.04
N VAL A 144 2.20 5.00 -15.16
CA VAL A 144 2.92 6.25 -15.49
C VAL A 144 4.35 6.01 -15.98
N ASP A 145 4.77 4.74 -16.03
CA ASP A 145 6.08 4.30 -16.50
C ASP A 145 7.26 5.02 -15.83
N LEU A 146 7.07 5.52 -14.59
CA LEU A 146 8.08 6.29 -13.87
C LEU A 146 9.44 5.59 -13.81
N VAL A 147 9.42 4.29 -13.54
CA VAL A 147 10.61 3.43 -13.41
C VAL A 147 10.60 2.31 -14.46
N ALA A 148 10.00 2.52 -15.64
CA ALA A 148 9.83 1.47 -16.64
C ALA A 148 11.16 0.85 -17.12
N SER A 149 12.21 1.65 -17.28
CA SER A 149 13.56 1.19 -17.64
C SER A 149 14.16 0.21 -16.62
N ALA A 150 13.86 0.39 -15.32
CA ALA A 150 14.27 -0.50 -14.25
C ALA A 150 13.31 -1.70 -14.09
N ARG A 151 11.98 -1.48 -14.19
CA ARG A 151 10.94 -2.50 -13.92
C ARG A 151 11.13 -3.80 -14.70
N HIS A 152 11.63 -3.70 -15.94
CA HIS A 152 11.81 -4.85 -16.81
C HIS A 152 13.17 -5.55 -16.67
N LYS A 153 14.09 -5.00 -15.87
CA LYS A 153 15.49 -5.46 -15.78
C LYS A 153 15.91 -5.78 -14.35
N TRP A 154 15.55 -4.90 -13.41
CA TRP A 154 16.06 -4.96 -12.05
C TRP A 154 15.47 -6.15 -11.30
N ASN A 155 16.33 -7.14 -11.10
CA ASN A 155 16.23 -8.21 -10.13
C ASN A 155 17.59 -8.29 -9.40
N ILE A 156 17.74 -9.22 -8.45
CA ILE A 156 18.99 -9.36 -7.70
C ILE A 156 20.19 -9.63 -8.62
N ASP A 157 20.05 -10.48 -9.64
CA ASP A 157 21.15 -10.86 -10.52
C ASP A 157 21.60 -9.68 -11.39
N TYR A 158 20.65 -8.97 -12.00
CA TYR A 158 20.95 -7.76 -12.78
C TYR A 158 21.61 -6.69 -11.92
N LEU A 159 21.10 -6.43 -10.72
CA LEU A 159 21.71 -5.45 -9.84
C LEU A 159 23.11 -5.90 -9.40
N HIS A 160 23.31 -7.18 -9.08
CA HIS A 160 24.61 -7.73 -8.73
C HIS A 160 25.65 -7.47 -9.82
N ASP A 161 25.28 -7.65 -11.09
CA ASP A 161 26.21 -7.52 -12.21
C ASP A 161 26.44 -6.07 -12.66
N ASN A 162 25.56 -5.13 -12.26
CA ASN A 162 25.52 -3.78 -12.86
C ASN A 162 25.57 -2.62 -11.87
N ILE A 163 25.29 -2.83 -10.58
CA ILE A 163 25.17 -1.74 -9.61
C ILE A 163 26.51 -1.12 -9.22
N GLY A 164 27.63 -1.77 -9.57
CA GLY A 164 28.99 -1.29 -9.30
C GLY A 164 29.52 -1.71 -7.93
N ASP A 165 30.76 -1.32 -7.65
CA ASP A 165 31.53 -1.75 -6.46
C ASP A 165 31.30 -0.88 -5.22
N GLY A 166 30.32 0.03 -5.27
CA GLY A 166 29.94 0.89 -4.16
C GLY A 166 29.49 0.09 -2.94
N LYS A 167 29.48 0.75 -1.78
CA LYS A 167 28.91 0.18 -0.55
C LYS A 167 27.50 0.71 -0.33
N PHE A 168 26.65 -0.18 0.16
CA PHE A 168 25.23 0.03 0.37
C PHE A 168 24.90 -0.20 1.84
N MET A 169 24.22 0.79 2.45
CA MET A 169 23.75 0.65 3.82
C MET A 169 22.69 -0.46 3.91
N THR A 170 23.00 -1.47 4.72
CA THR A 170 22.15 -2.64 4.93
C THR A 170 21.82 -2.79 6.40
N PHE A 171 20.55 -3.02 6.69
CA PHE A 171 20.02 -3.19 8.03
C PHE A 171 19.72 -4.66 8.32
N PHE A 172 19.95 -5.08 9.57
CA PHE A 172 19.74 -6.44 10.04
C PHE A 172 18.86 -6.47 11.29
N SER A 173 17.82 -7.31 11.27
CA SER A 173 16.93 -7.50 12.44
C SER A 173 16.72 -8.99 12.71
N SER A 174 16.60 -9.35 13.98
CA SER A 174 16.14 -10.68 14.41
C SER A 174 14.62 -10.86 14.28
N SER A 175 13.89 -9.78 13.95
CA SER A 175 12.45 -9.77 13.74
C SER A 175 12.10 -9.33 12.32
N LYS A 176 10.82 -9.41 11.95
CA LYS A 176 10.33 -8.84 10.69
C LYS A 176 10.32 -7.30 10.67
N LYS A 177 10.50 -6.62 11.80
CA LYS A 177 10.35 -5.17 11.94
C LYS A 177 11.71 -4.45 11.85
N PHE A 178 11.81 -3.54 10.90
CA PHE A 178 12.95 -2.63 10.69
C PHE A 178 12.58 -1.24 11.19
N LYS A 179 12.63 -1.07 12.51
CA LYS A 179 12.32 0.21 13.16
C LYS A 179 13.55 1.13 13.07
N PHE A 180 13.45 2.20 12.29
CA PHE A 180 14.54 3.16 12.11
C PHE A 180 14.97 3.76 13.46
N TYR A 181 16.20 4.26 13.55
CA TYR A 181 16.63 5.07 14.69
C TYR A 181 17.73 6.04 14.25
N ASP A 182 17.75 7.22 14.85
CA ASP A 182 18.82 8.20 14.66
C ASP A 182 19.92 7.99 15.70
N ASP A 183 21.09 7.55 15.25
CA ASP A 183 22.27 7.32 16.10
C ASP A 183 22.69 8.56 16.89
N LYS A 184 22.49 9.76 16.33
CA LYS A 184 22.86 11.03 16.99
C LYS A 184 21.99 11.30 18.21
N LYS A 185 20.78 10.72 18.26
CA LYS A 185 19.82 10.85 19.37
C LYS A 185 19.93 9.73 20.39
N CYS A 186 20.65 8.64 20.10
CA CYS A 186 20.85 7.53 21.04
C CYS A 186 21.34 7.97 22.43
N PRO A 187 22.30 8.92 22.55
CA PRO A 187 22.75 9.41 23.87
C PRO A 187 21.64 10.05 24.72
N ASN A 188 20.56 10.55 24.10
CA ASN A 188 19.47 11.23 24.80
C ASN A 188 18.60 10.26 25.61
N VAL A 189 18.64 8.96 25.30
CA VAL A 189 17.79 7.95 25.93
C VAL A 189 18.66 6.76 26.35
N LYS A 190 19.21 6.82 27.57
CA LYS A 190 20.17 5.83 28.09
C LYS A 190 19.66 4.39 28.10
N SER A 191 18.35 4.20 28.23
CA SER A 191 17.70 2.88 28.22
C SER A 191 17.40 2.34 26.82
N PHE A 192 17.63 3.13 25.77
CA PHE A 192 17.31 2.74 24.40
C PHE A 192 18.19 1.59 23.93
N LYS A 193 17.56 0.51 23.46
CA LYS A 193 18.23 -0.61 22.80
C LYS A 193 17.98 -0.52 21.31
N LYS A 194 19.04 -0.54 20.51
CA LYS A 194 18.94 -0.49 19.05
C LYS A 194 18.12 -1.70 18.55
N PRO A 195 17.03 -1.50 17.80
CA PRO A 195 16.14 -2.57 17.36
C PRO A 195 16.68 -3.36 16.15
N MET A 196 17.74 -2.86 15.53
CA MET A 196 18.40 -3.44 14.37
C MET A 196 19.88 -3.02 14.35
N GLU A 197 20.68 -3.77 13.62
CA GLU A 197 22.08 -3.45 13.31
C GLU A 197 22.16 -2.86 11.90
N GLN A 198 23.21 -2.11 11.61
CA GLN A 198 23.46 -1.53 10.28
C GLN A 198 24.92 -1.73 9.89
N GLU A 199 25.17 -2.00 8.61
CA GLU A 199 26.50 -2.26 8.06
C GLU A 199 26.55 -1.79 6.60
N GLU A 200 27.67 -1.21 6.20
CA GLU A 200 27.94 -0.87 4.80
C GLU A 200 28.59 -2.05 4.09
N LEU A 201 27.88 -2.60 3.10
CA LEU A 201 28.27 -3.81 2.38
C LEU A 201 28.39 -3.55 0.89
N THR A 202 29.28 -4.24 0.19
CA THR A 202 29.15 -4.35 -1.27
C THR A 202 27.87 -5.11 -1.62
N PHE A 203 27.41 -4.98 -2.87
CA PHE A 203 26.19 -5.70 -3.28
C PHE A 203 26.38 -7.22 -3.25
N ASP A 204 27.56 -7.74 -3.61
CA ASP A 204 27.89 -9.17 -3.47
C ASP A 204 27.82 -9.63 -2.01
N GLU A 205 28.41 -8.88 -1.08
CA GLU A 205 28.32 -9.18 0.36
C GLU A 205 26.87 -9.21 0.85
N PHE A 206 26.04 -8.27 0.39
CA PHE A 206 24.61 -8.23 0.68
C PHE A 206 23.87 -9.47 0.16
N VAL A 207 24.10 -9.87 -1.10
CA VAL A 207 23.50 -11.07 -1.71
C VAL A 207 23.92 -12.33 -0.95
N GLN A 208 25.20 -12.45 -0.60
CA GLN A 208 25.70 -13.55 0.22
C GLN A 208 25.03 -13.60 1.59
N LYS A 209 24.80 -12.44 2.24
CA LYS A 209 24.12 -12.37 3.54
C LYS A 209 22.63 -12.70 3.44
N ILE A 210 21.93 -12.29 2.37
CA ILE A 210 20.53 -12.72 2.14
C ILE A 210 20.45 -14.24 2.05
N ASN A 211 21.36 -14.86 1.30
CA ASN A 211 21.37 -16.30 1.08
C ASN A 211 21.73 -17.08 2.36
N LYS A 212 22.72 -16.60 3.14
CA LYS A 212 23.16 -17.21 4.40
C LYS A 212 22.18 -16.96 5.56
N GLY A 213 21.60 -15.75 5.64
CA GLY A 213 20.76 -15.27 6.76
C GLY A 213 19.49 -16.08 6.99
N LYS A 214 18.95 -16.73 5.95
CA LYS A 214 17.83 -17.69 6.06
C LYS A 214 18.07 -18.78 7.10
N SER A 215 19.32 -19.19 7.32
CA SER A 215 19.68 -20.25 8.27
C SER A 215 19.73 -19.82 9.75
N LYS A 216 19.80 -18.50 10.02
CA LYS A 216 19.97 -17.95 11.38
C LYS A 216 18.76 -17.17 11.91
N GLY A 217 17.67 -17.12 11.14
CA GLY A 217 16.47 -16.34 11.51
C GLY A 217 16.68 -14.82 11.51
N GLN A 218 17.77 -14.32 10.92
CA GLN A 218 18.05 -12.90 10.78
C GLN A 218 17.54 -12.40 9.42
N ARG A 219 16.92 -11.23 9.41
CA ARG A 219 16.37 -10.57 8.22
C ARG A 219 17.25 -9.40 7.82
N CYS A 220 17.30 -9.13 6.52
CA CYS A 220 18.09 -8.08 5.90
C CYS A 220 17.18 -7.09 5.15
N TYR A 221 17.56 -5.81 5.13
CA TYR A 221 16.91 -4.78 4.34
C TYR A 221 17.95 -3.75 3.89
N LEU A 222 18.22 -3.68 2.58
CA LEU A 222 19.08 -2.65 2.00
C LEU A 222 18.26 -1.37 1.77
N GLN A 223 18.77 -0.24 2.27
CA GLN A 223 18.18 1.08 2.07
C GLN A 223 19.31 2.06 1.79
N GLN A 224 19.46 2.48 0.54
CA GLN A 224 20.59 3.30 0.10
C GLN A 224 20.12 4.41 -0.84
N ALA A 225 20.53 5.64 -0.57
CA ALA A 225 20.41 6.72 -1.55
C ALA A 225 21.35 6.42 -2.73
N LEU A 226 20.78 6.35 -3.93
CA LEU A 226 21.55 6.20 -5.17
C LEU A 226 22.44 7.43 -5.36
N ASN A 227 23.68 7.20 -5.77
CA ASN A 227 24.69 8.23 -5.94
C ASN A 227 25.61 7.89 -7.13
N GLU A 228 26.63 8.70 -7.36
CA GLU A 228 27.58 8.56 -8.48
C GLU A 228 28.42 7.27 -8.49
N THR A 229 28.35 6.45 -7.44
CA THR A 229 29.09 5.18 -7.37
C THR A 229 28.41 4.02 -8.11
N VAL A 230 27.18 4.22 -8.61
CA VAL A 230 26.48 3.17 -9.36
C VAL A 230 27.08 2.96 -10.75
N GLY A 231 27.06 1.71 -11.24
CA GLY A 231 27.60 1.36 -12.56
C GLY A 231 26.86 1.98 -13.74
N GLU A 232 27.52 2.04 -14.90
CA GLU A 232 27.04 2.72 -16.12
C GLU A 232 25.64 2.23 -16.59
N ASN A 233 25.36 0.93 -16.47
CA ASN A 233 24.06 0.38 -16.85
C ASN A 233 22.94 0.85 -15.91
N ILE A 234 23.23 1.05 -14.62
CA ILE A 234 22.27 1.64 -13.68
C ILE A 234 22.08 3.12 -13.99
N VAL A 235 23.14 3.86 -14.33
CA VAL A 235 23.02 5.26 -14.79
C VAL A 235 22.09 5.33 -16.01
N SER A 236 22.29 4.47 -17.01
CA SER A 236 21.43 4.41 -18.20
C SER A 236 19.96 4.08 -17.86
N ASP A 237 19.73 3.18 -16.90
CA ASP A 237 18.38 2.90 -16.43
C ASP A 237 17.75 4.11 -15.73
N LEU A 238 18.50 4.82 -14.89
CA LEU A 238 18.05 6.04 -14.23
C LEU A 238 17.73 7.16 -15.22
N GLU A 239 18.56 7.37 -16.25
CA GLU A 239 18.28 8.31 -17.33
C GLU A 239 16.99 7.96 -18.09
N GLY A 240 16.67 6.66 -18.18
CA GLY A 240 15.45 6.15 -18.79
C GLY A 240 14.18 6.27 -17.93
N PHE A 241 14.26 6.79 -16.70
CA PHE A 241 13.06 7.09 -15.91
C PHE A 241 12.20 8.16 -16.58
N ASN A 242 10.89 8.17 -16.29
CA ASN A 242 9.98 9.18 -16.82
C ASN A 242 10.15 10.52 -16.09
N TRP A 243 11.31 11.14 -16.28
CA TRP A 243 11.67 12.42 -15.66
C TRP A 243 10.67 13.51 -16.02
N ASN A 244 10.20 13.55 -17.26
CA ASN A 244 9.20 14.51 -17.72
C ASN A 244 7.93 14.47 -16.88
N TRP A 245 7.44 13.27 -16.51
CA TRP A 245 6.25 13.15 -15.69
C TRP A 245 6.50 13.62 -14.25
N VAL A 246 7.59 13.18 -13.63
CA VAL A 246 7.84 13.48 -12.20
C VAL A 246 8.24 14.94 -11.98
N THR A 247 8.98 15.55 -12.91
CA THR A 247 9.27 17.00 -12.86
C THR A 247 8.02 17.83 -13.12
N ALA A 248 7.13 17.40 -14.02
CA ALA A 248 5.83 18.05 -14.19
C ALA A 248 4.97 17.96 -12.91
N GLN A 249 5.02 16.85 -12.16
CA GLN A 249 4.38 16.78 -10.84
C GLN A 249 5.03 17.71 -9.83
N GLN A 250 6.36 17.79 -9.80
CA GLN A 250 7.09 18.70 -8.93
C GLN A 250 6.65 20.16 -9.16
N GLU A 251 6.61 20.60 -10.42
CA GLU A 251 6.20 21.96 -10.80
C GLU A 251 4.73 22.21 -10.47
N LYS A 252 3.84 21.30 -10.91
CA LYS A 252 2.38 21.44 -10.72
C LYS A 252 2.01 21.56 -9.24
N ASN A 253 2.67 20.80 -8.37
CA ASN A 253 2.39 20.79 -6.94
C ASN A 253 3.29 21.74 -6.14
N SER A 254 4.17 22.50 -6.81
CA SER A 254 5.11 23.44 -6.19
C SER A 254 6.00 22.80 -5.12
N PHE A 255 6.42 21.55 -5.36
CA PHE A 255 7.38 20.88 -4.51
C PHE A 255 8.75 21.54 -4.61
N GLY A 256 9.51 21.51 -3.52
CA GLY A 256 10.91 21.91 -3.54
C GLY A 256 11.79 20.92 -4.32
N PRO A 257 13.12 21.09 -4.28
CA PRO A 257 14.03 20.24 -5.04
C PRO A 257 13.92 18.76 -4.64
N LEU A 258 14.16 17.86 -5.60
CA LEU A 258 14.45 16.45 -5.33
C LEU A 258 15.67 16.36 -4.40
N ARG A 259 15.55 15.59 -3.33
CA ARG A 259 16.58 15.43 -2.30
C ARG A 259 17.33 14.13 -2.51
N ASP A 260 16.60 13.02 -2.57
CA ASP A 260 17.18 11.69 -2.66
C ASP A 260 16.33 10.77 -3.55
N LEU A 261 17.02 9.86 -4.23
CA LEU A 261 16.44 8.65 -4.82
C LEU A 261 16.87 7.47 -3.97
N MET A 262 15.98 6.90 -3.17
CA MET A 262 16.35 5.80 -2.28
C MET A 262 15.98 4.45 -2.90
N LEU A 263 16.98 3.60 -3.08
CA LEU A 263 16.82 2.19 -3.42
C LEU A 263 16.49 1.39 -2.16
N LEU A 264 15.41 0.61 -2.23
CA LEU A 264 14.92 -0.23 -1.16
C LEU A 264 14.84 -1.69 -1.63
N ILE A 265 15.71 -2.56 -1.10
CA ILE A 265 15.68 -4.01 -1.38
C ILE A 265 15.37 -4.78 -0.09
N GLY A 266 14.13 -5.25 0.01
CA GLY A 266 13.61 -5.96 1.18
C GLY A 266 13.36 -7.45 0.93
N GLN A 267 13.52 -8.28 1.96
CA GLN A 267 13.06 -9.66 1.94
C GLN A 267 11.53 -9.74 2.15
N GLU A 268 10.92 -10.83 1.69
CA GLU A 268 9.50 -11.11 1.93
C GLU A 268 9.14 -11.00 3.42
N GLY A 269 7.99 -10.41 3.74
CA GLY A 269 7.52 -10.23 5.11
C GLY A 269 8.26 -9.15 5.92
N ASN A 270 9.25 -8.44 5.35
CA ASN A 270 9.85 -7.29 6.04
C ASN A 270 8.81 -6.19 6.27
N ILE A 271 8.83 -5.58 7.45
CA ILE A 271 7.95 -4.48 7.85
C ILE A 271 8.79 -3.27 8.25
N THR A 272 8.52 -2.13 7.61
CA THR A 272 8.87 -0.81 8.15
C THR A 272 7.69 -0.32 8.99
N PRO A 273 7.81 -0.22 10.32
CA PRO A 273 6.71 0.17 11.20
C PRO A 273 6.13 1.56 10.89
N VAL A 274 4.93 1.85 11.41
CA VAL A 274 4.23 3.13 11.18
C VAL A 274 5.09 4.33 11.56
N HIS A 275 5.27 5.23 10.60
CA HIS A 275 6.03 6.47 10.71
C HIS A 275 5.55 7.48 9.68
N TYR A 276 5.97 8.74 9.80
CA TYR A 276 5.78 9.74 8.76
C TYR A 276 7.11 10.40 8.39
N ASP A 277 7.15 10.95 7.18
CA ASP A 277 8.29 11.70 6.65
C ASP A 277 8.00 13.19 6.54
N GLU A 278 9.06 14.00 6.57
CA GLU A 278 9.00 15.46 6.41
C GLU A 278 9.35 15.87 4.96
N GLN A 279 9.08 14.97 4.00
CA GLN A 279 9.28 15.15 2.56
C GLN A 279 8.07 14.59 1.79
N GLU A 280 7.82 15.12 0.60
CA GLU A 280 6.89 14.52 -0.36
C GLU A 280 7.54 13.28 -0.97
N ASN A 281 6.76 12.22 -1.18
CA ASN A 281 7.32 10.94 -1.61
C ASN A 281 6.50 10.32 -2.75
N PHE A 282 7.13 10.13 -3.92
CA PHE A 282 6.65 9.17 -4.90
C PHE A 282 7.36 7.85 -4.70
N PHE A 283 6.64 6.85 -4.20
CA PHE A 283 7.13 5.50 -3.99
C PHE A 283 6.87 4.67 -5.25
N ALA A 284 7.92 4.36 -6.01
CA ALA A 284 7.81 3.57 -7.24
C ALA A 284 8.20 2.11 -6.97
N GLN A 285 7.27 1.19 -7.23
CA GLN A 285 7.51 -0.24 -7.03
C GLN A 285 8.11 -0.86 -8.30
N VAL A 286 9.28 -1.48 -8.18
CA VAL A 286 10.04 -2.01 -9.32
C VAL A 286 9.86 -3.52 -9.45
N TYR A 287 10.01 -4.26 -8.35
CA TYR A 287 9.92 -5.73 -8.31
C TYR A 287 9.22 -6.21 -7.04
N GLY A 288 8.35 -7.22 -7.16
CA GLY A 288 7.57 -7.77 -6.03
C GLY A 288 6.44 -6.84 -5.58
N TYR A 289 5.81 -7.17 -4.44
CA TYR A 289 4.63 -6.46 -3.94
C TYR A 289 4.83 -5.97 -2.51
N LYS A 290 4.34 -4.74 -2.23
CA LYS A 290 4.32 -4.16 -0.89
C LYS A 290 2.91 -3.70 -0.52
N ARG A 291 2.49 -4.06 0.69
CA ARG A 291 1.28 -3.57 1.34
C ARG A 291 1.61 -2.28 2.09
N PHE A 292 0.77 -1.28 1.93
CA PHE A 292 0.82 -0.02 2.66
C PHE A 292 -0.43 0.14 3.51
N ILE A 293 -0.24 0.58 4.76
CA ILE A 293 -1.31 1.08 5.62
C ILE A 293 -0.98 2.54 5.92
N LEU A 294 -1.79 3.47 5.44
CA LEU A 294 -1.55 4.91 5.52
C LEU A 294 -2.54 5.58 6.47
N PHE A 295 -2.11 6.58 7.23
CA PHE A 295 -2.99 7.36 8.09
C PHE A 295 -2.76 8.86 7.85
N PRO A 296 -3.85 9.66 7.80
CA PRO A 296 -3.72 11.09 7.61
C PRO A 296 -3.01 11.74 8.82
N PRO A 297 -2.40 12.92 8.66
CA PRO A 297 -1.74 13.64 9.76
C PRO A 297 -2.66 13.92 10.97
N GLU A 298 -3.97 13.99 10.75
CA GLU A 298 -5.02 14.10 11.79
C GLU A 298 -5.00 12.94 12.80
N GLU A 299 -4.43 11.79 12.45
CA GLU A 299 -4.32 10.61 13.30
C GLU A 299 -3.13 10.68 14.28
N PHE A 300 -2.34 11.77 14.25
CA PHE A 300 -1.25 12.02 15.20
C PHE A 300 -1.58 11.71 16.67
N PRO A 301 -2.72 12.16 17.27
CA PRO A 301 -3.07 11.83 18.66
C PRO A 301 -3.41 10.36 18.89
N ASN A 302 -3.76 9.59 17.85
CA ASN A 302 -4.09 8.17 17.93
C ASN A 302 -2.85 7.29 17.70
N LEU A 303 -1.81 7.82 17.04
CA LEU A 303 -0.61 7.06 16.63
C LEU A 303 0.60 7.25 17.54
N TYR A 304 0.54 8.16 18.52
CA TYR A 304 1.53 8.31 19.59
C TYR A 304 3.00 8.32 19.10
N PRO A 305 3.45 9.36 18.37
CA PRO A 305 4.84 9.48 17.96
C PRO A 305 5.79 9.42 19.17
N HIS A 306 6.99 8.90 18.94
CA HIS A 306 8.09 9.12 19.87
C HIS A 306 8.42 10.63 19.98
N PRO A 307 8.90 11.09 21.15
CA PRO A 307 9.34 12.48 21.32
C PRO A 307 10.40 12.90 20.31
N THR A 308 10.45 14.19 19.96
CA THR A 308 11.41 14.72 18.96
C THR A 308 12.88 14.44 19.26
N TYR A 309 13.25 14.31 20.53
CA TYR A 309 14.61 13.99 20.97
C TYR A 309 14.92 12.48 21.06
N HIS A 310 13.91 11.62 20.95
CA HIS A 310 14.08 10.17 21.04
C HIS A 310 14.69 9.60 19.74
N PRO A 311 15.51 8.53 19.78
CA PRO A 311 16.11 7.93 18.58
C PRO A 311 15.10 7.52 17.50
N CYS A 312 13.94 7.01 17.92
CA CYS A 312 12.84 6.65 17.03
C CYS A 312 11.86 7.80 16.71
N ASP A 313 12.27 9.07 16.80
CA ASP A 313 11.47 10.23 16.40
C ASP A 313 10.73 10.00 15.06
N ARG A 314 9.49 10.52 14.96
CA ARG A 314 8.53 10.37 13.85
C ARG A 314 7.92 8.98 13.66
N GLN A 315 8.35 7.98 14.43
CA GLN A 315 7.73 6.66 14.41
C GLN A 315 6.69 6.52 15.52
N SER A 316 5.68 5.69 15.27
CA SER A 316 4.70 5.33 16.29
C SER A 316 5.37 4.55 17.43
N GLN A 317 4.92 4.83 18.66
CA GLN A 317 5.26 4.03 19.83
C GLN A 317 4.46 2.73 19.89
N VAL A 318 3.32 2.65 19.20
CA VAL A 318 2.41 1.52 19.24
C VAL A 318 2.99 0.33 18.47
N ASP A 319 2.94 -0.86 19.06
CA ASP A 319 3.14 -2.10 18.33
C ASP A 319 1.81 -2.54 17.70
N PHE A 320 1.72 -2.51 16.38
CA PHE A 320 0.49 -2.83 15.65
C PHE A 320 0.14 -4.32 15.70
N ASP A 321 1.12 -5.21 15.91
CA ASP A 321 0.87 -6.64 16.06
C ASP A 321 0.32 -6.97 17.47
N ASN A 322 0.64 -6.13 18.48
CA ASN A 322 0.21 -6.32 19.86
C ASN A 322 0.07 -4.97 20.59
N PRO A 323 -0.99 -4.19 20.31
CA PRO A 323 -1.14 -2.83 20.84
C PRO A 323 -1.45 -2.83 22.35
N ASP A 324 -0.62 -2.11 23.11
CA ASP A 324 -0.87 -1.81 24.51
C ASP A 324 -1.90 -0.68 24.63
N PHE A 325 -3.17 -1.05 24.77
CA PHE A 325 -4.28 -0.09 24.88
C PHE A 325 -4.41 0.57 26.25
N GLU A 326 -3.70 0.09 27.28
CA GLU A 326 -3.64 0.80 28.55
C GLU A 326 -2.73 2.02 28.41
N LYS A 327 -1.60 1.85 27.72
CA LYS A 327 -0.65 2.92 27.42
C LYS A 327 -1.08 3.82 26.26
N PHE A 328 -1.74 3.24 25.25
CA PHE A 328 -2.13 3.93 24.01
C PHE A 328 -3.63 3.81 23.72
N PRO A 329 -4.52 4.27 24.62
CA PRO A 329 -5.96 4.02 24.52
C PRO A 329 -6.61 4.61 23.27
N LYS A 330 -6.12 5.76 22.77
CA LYS A 330 -6.68 6.43 21.59
C LYS A 330 -6.40 5.67 20.29
N PHE A 331 -5.44 4.73 20.29
CA PHE A 331 -5.14 3.92 19.11
C PHE A 331 -6.34 3.08 18.65
N ARG A 332 -7.30 2.77 19.55
CA ARG A 332 -8.57 2.13 19.19
C ARG A 332 -9.40 2.90 18.16
N ASN A 333 -9.16 4.21 18.06
CA ASN A 333 -9.87 5.11 17.15
C ASN A 333 -9.10 5.36 15.84
N ALA A 334 -7.89 4.81 15.71
CA ALA A 334 -7.05 5.06 14.54
C ALA A 334 -7.69 4.49 13.28
N THR A 335 -7.89 5.33 12.27
CA THR A 335 -8.48 4.91 10.98
C THR A 335 -7.49 5.17 9.85
N GLY A 336 -7.15 4.09 9.13
CA GLY A 336 -6.18 4.14 8.03
C GLY A 336 -6.78 3.71 6.70
N PHE A 337 -6.03 4.00 5.64
CA PHE A 337 -6.24 3.55 4.28
C PHE A 337 -5.27 2.42 3.98
N GLU A 338 -5.69 1.45 3.17
CA GLU A 338 -4.84 0.32 2.80
C GLU A 338 -4.75 0.19 1.29
N THR A 339 -3.56 -0.14 0.81
CA THR A 339 -3.35 -0.54 -0.59
C THR A 339 -2.21 -1.54 -0.72
N ILE A 340 -2.14 -2.22 -1.85
CA ILE A 340 -0.98 -3.00 -2.29
C ILE A 340 -0.45 -2.34 -3.56
N VAL A 341 0.86 -2.18 -3.66
CA VAL A 341 1.54 -1.71 -4.87
C VAL A 341 2.37 -2.85 -5.47
N GLY A 342 2.30 -2.99 -6.78
CA GLY A 342 3.06 -3.97 -7.57
C GLY A 342 3.96 -3.30 -8.62
N PRO A 343 4.68 -4.10 -9.43
CA PRO A 343 5.64 -3.58 -10.40
C PRO A 343 5.04 -2.58 -11.39
N GLY A 344 5.53 -1.34 -11.35
CA GLY A 344 5.09 -0.21 -12.19
C GLY A 344 4.12 0.75 -11.52
N ASP A 345 3.54 0.38 -10.38
CA ASP A 345 2.72 1.29 -9.59
C ASP A 345 3.57 2.37 -8.92
N VAL A 346 3.05 3.60 -8.89
CA VAL A 346 3.59 4.70 -8.10
C VAL A 346 2.58 5.08 -7.02
N LEU A 347 2.96 4.95 -5.76
CA LEU A 347 2.17 5.49 -4.65
C LEU A 347 2.70 6.86 -4.28
N TYR A 348 1.87 7.89 -4.43
CA TYR A 348 2.12 9.18 -3.81
C TYR A 348 1.80 9.10 -2.32
N ILE A 349 2.80 9.37 -1.48
CA ILE A 349 2.69 9.49 -0.03
C ILE A 349 2.92 10.97 0.29
N PRO A 350 1.87 11.72 0.62
CA PRO A 350 2.01 13.14 0.91
C PRO A 350 2.84 13.37 2.17
N ILE A 351 3.49 14.52 2.25
CA ILE A 351 4.26 14.92 3.42
C ILE A 351 3.46 14.76 4.73
N LEU A 352 4.11 14.29 5.79
CA LEU A 352 3.53 14.00 7.11
C LEU A 352 2.47 12.90 7.16
N TRP A 353 2.15 12.21 6.06
CA TRP A 353 1.30 11.03 6.12
C TRP A 353 2.03 9.88 6.79
N TRP A 354 1.35 9.30 7.77
CA TRP A 354 1.82 8.10 8.42
C TRP A 354 1.67 6.93 7.48
N HIS A 355 2.63 6.01 7.49
CA HIS A 355 2.59 4.81 6.68
C HIS A 355 3.36 3.66 7.32
N GLN A 356 2.75 2.46 7.29
CA GLN A 356 3.43 1.18 7.46
C GLN A 356 3.67 0.60 6.07
N VAL A 357 4.83 -0.04 5.88
CA VAL A 357 5.15 -0.74 4.64
C VAL A 357 5.52 -2.17 4.96
N GLU A 358 4.88 -3.13 4.29
CA GLU A 358 5.14 -4.56 4.45
C GLU A 358 5.39 -5.20 3.09
N SER A 359 6.54 -5.85 2.91
CA SER A 359 6.78 -6.73 1.77
C SER A 359 5.89 -7.97 1.93
N ILE A 360 5.10 -8.34 0.91
CA ILE A 360 4.15 -9.45 1.03
C ILE A 360 4.89 -10.76 1.36
N PRO A 361 4.49 -11.53 2.38
CA PRO A 361 5.09 -12.82 2.68
C PRO A 361 4.87 -13.84 1.55
N ASN A 362 5.85 -14.72 1.31
CA ASN A 362 5.82 -15.80 0.31
C ASN A 362 5.84 -15.35 -1.16
N GLU A 363 6.05 -14.05 -1.42
CA GLU A 363 6.16 -13.47 -2.77
C GLU A 363 7.62 -13.14 -3.16
N GLY A 364 8.59 -13.53 -2.32
CA GLY A 364 10.00 -13.27 -2.55
C GLY A 364 10.44 -11.84 -2.22
N HIS A 365 11.61 -11.46 -2.72
CA HIS A 365 12.19 -10.14 -2.43
C HIS A 365 11.41 -9.01 -3.13
N THR A 366 11.59 -7.80 -2.63
CA THR A 366 10.99 -6.58 -3.18
C THR A 366 12.06 -5.57 -3.52
N ILE A 367 11.90 -4.85 -4.63
CA ILE A 367 12.74 -3.73 -5.04
C ILE A 367 11.84 -2.53 -5.29
N SER A 368 12.19 -1.39 -4.70
CA SER A 368 11.46 -0.12 -4.87
C SER A 368 12.45 1.03 -4.96
N VAL A 369 12.06 2.11 -5.63
CA VAL A 369 12.79 3.38 -5.64
C VAL A 369 11.86 4.49 -5.16
N THR A 370 12.28 5.27 -4.18
CA THR A 370 11.50 6.42 -3.69
C THR A 370 12.10 7.73 -4.16
N PHE A 371 11.26 8.66 -4.58
CA PHE A 371 11.64 10.00 -5.01
C PHE A 371 11.20 10.99 -3.94
N TRP A 372 12.16 11.46 -3.13
CA TRP A 372 11.88 12.39 -2.05
C TRP A 372 12.08 13.84 -2.48
N TYR A 373 11.02 14.63 -2.40
CA TYR A 373 11.06 16.06 -2.68
C TYR A 373 10.88 16.85 -1.40
N LYS A 374 11.59 17.96 -1.27
CA LYS A 374 11.32 18.92 -0.20
C LYS A 374 9.86 19.41 -0.33
N GLY A 375 9.13 19.50 0.78
CA GLY A 375 7.77 20.05 0.77
C GLY A 375 7.73 21.49 0.24
N ARG A 376 6.54 21.91 -0.20
CA ARG A 376 6.29 23.30 -0.63
C ARG A 376 6.63 24.29 0.49
N PRO A 377 7.13 25.50 0.16
CA PRO A 377 7.31 26.53 1.17
C PRO A 377 5.96 26.88 1.83
N PRO A 378 5.95 27.21 3.13
CA PRO A 378 4.72 27.63 3.79
C PRO A 378 4.16 28.89 3.12
N PRO A 379 2.83 29.04 3.04
CA PRO A 379 2.23 30.24 2.47
C PRO A 379 2.62 31.47 3.30
N GLU A 380 2.86 32.60 2.62
CA GLU A 380 3.21 33.87 3.30
C GLU A 380 2.15 34.30 4.33
N LYS A 381 0.88 33.94 4.07
CA LYS A 381 -0.24 34.16 4.99
C LYS A 381 -0.92 32.83 5.28
N PRO A 382 -0.90 32.33 6.54
CA PRO A 382 -1.60 31.11 6.88
C PRO A 382 -3.11 31.32 6.77
N THR A 383 -3.81 30.34 6.20
CA THR A 383 -5.26 30.26 6.21
C THR A 383 -5.72 29.55 7.48
N TYR A 384 -6.81 30.04 8.08
CA TYR A 384 -7.40 29.46 9.28
C TYR A 384 -8.78 28.84 8.96
N PRO A 385 -9.16 27.73 9.62
CA PRO A 385 -8.37 26.99 10.62
C PRO A 385 -7.15 26.28 9.99
N LEU A 386 -6.06 26.16 10.76
CA LEU A 386 -4.84 25.48 10.30
C LEU A 386 -5.14 24.01 9.96
N ASN A 387 -4.53 23.50 8.88
CA ASN A 387 -4.59 22.07 8.53
C ASN A 387 -3.77 21.21 9.52
N ALA A 388 -3.94 19.89 9.46
CA ALA A 388 -3.27 18.99 10.40
C ALA A 388 -1.75 18.97 10.22
N GLN A 389 -1.25 19.08 8.99
CA GLN A 389 0.17 19.14 8.67
C GLN A 389 0.86 20.30 9.41
N ILE A 390 0.28 21.51 9.31
CA ILE A 390 0.80 22.69 10.00
C ILE A 390 0.73 22.50 11.52
N LYS A 391 -0.37 21.92 12.04
CA LYS A 391 -0.48 21.63 13.48
C LYS A 391 0.61 20.66 13.95
N VAL A 392 0.88 19.58 13.20
CA VAL A 392 1.97 18.64 13.48
C VAL A 392 3.31 19.35 13.46
N ALA A 393 3.59 20.16 12.43
CA ALA A 393 4.82 20.94 12.35
C ALA A 393 4.99 21.89 13.55
N ILE A 394 3.93 22.58 13.97
CA ILE A 394 3.93 23.45 15.16
C ILE A 394 4.23 22.63 16.42
N MET A 395 3.52 21.51 16.65
CA MET A 395 3.75 20.66 17.82
C MET A 395 5.21 20.20 17.91
N ARG A 396 5.76 19.71 16.79
CA ARG A 396 7.15 19.25 16.73
C ARG A 396 8.16 20.37 16.95
N ASN A 397 7.90 21.56 16.40
CA ASN A 397 8.79 22.71 16.61
C ASN A 397 8.75 23.20 18.06
N ILE A 398 7.57 23.25 18.68
CA ILE A 398 7.44 23.57 20.11
C ILE A 398 8.26 22.58 20.95
N GLU A 399 8.14 21.28 20.70
CA GLU A 399 8.93 20.29 21.42
C GLU A 399 10.45 20.49 21.24
N LYS A 400 10.91 20.71 20.00
CA LYS A 400 12.34 20.97 19.72
C LYS A 400 12.82 22.23 20.46
N THR A 401 12.08 23.33 20.37
CA THR A 401 12.42 24.59 21.04
C THR A 401 12.46 24.44 22.56
N ILE A 402 11.52 23.71 23.16
CA ILE A 402 11.53 23.45 24.61
C ILE A 402 12.71 22.55 24.99
N ALA A 403 12.97 21.48 24.23
CA ALA A 403 14.09 20.58 24.47
C ALA A 403 15.45 21.32 24.42
N GLU A 404 15.62 22.19 23.42
CA GLU A 404 16.80 23.05 23.28
C GLU A 404 16.91 24.06 24.43
N ALA A 405 15.80 24.71 24.80
CA ALA A 405 15.79 25.71 25.86
C ALA A 405 16.08 25.13 27.25
N LEU A 406 15.58 23.93 27.56
CA LEU A 406 15.79 23.27 28.85
C LEU A 406 17.16 22.59 28.94
N ASN A 407 17.82 22.31 27.80
CA ASN A 407 19.06 21.55 27.70
C ASN A 407 19.01 20.19 28.46
N ASN A 408 17.79 19.70 28.71
CA ASN A 408 17.49 18.44 29.36
C ASN A 408 16.20 17.87 28.75
N PRO A 409 16.30 16.88 27.85
CA PRO A 409 15.14 16.29 27.19
C PRO A 409 14.14 15.64 28.16
N ASP A 410 14.60 15.21 29.35
CA ASP A 410 13.75 14.55 30.35
C ASP A 410 12.76 15.52 31.03
N GLU A 411 12.98 16.83 30.91
CA GLU A 411 12.10 17.87 31.47
C GLU A 411 10.99 18.30 30.50
N VAL A 412 11.02 17.84 29.24
CA VAL A 412 9.98 18.12 28.25
C VAL A 412 8.74 17.28 28.57
N ARG A 413 7.86 17.82 29.43
CA ARG A 413 6.57 17.19 29.77
C ARG A 413 5.51 17.53 28.73
N TYR A 414 4.85 16.50 28.19
CA TYR A 414 3.72 16.66 27.26
C TYR A 414 2.46 17.16 27.99
N PRO A 415 1.80 18.23 27.54
CA PRO A 415 0.51 18.65 28.09
C PRO A 415 -0.68 17.76 27.67
N LEU A 416 -0.51 16.87 26.69
CA LEU A 416 -1.60 16.12 26.07
C LEU A 416 -1.14 14.71 25.66
N ARG A 417 -1.15 13.73 26.58
CA ARG A 417 -1.14 12.30 26.24
C ARG A 417 -2.47 11.70 26.63
#